data_AF-A0A2H4SAF7-F1
#
_entry.id   AF-A0A2H4SAF7-F1
#
_cell.length_a   1.000
_cell.length_b   1.000
_cell.length_c   1.000
_cell.angle_alpha   90.00
_cell.angle_beta   90.00
_cell.angle_gamma   90.00
#
_symmetry.space_group_name_H-M   'P 1'
#
loop_
_entity.id
_entity.type
_entity.pdbx_description
1 polymer ?
#
loop_
_entity_poly.entity_id
_entity_poly.type
_entity_poly.pdbx_seq_one_letter_code
_entity_poly.pdbx_strand_id
1 'polypeptide(L)'
;MALSLRAWPSKQPYYRSLFYVALFLSVVFVLFRLYLSASEDLLALGTIQDSPEIHELCAAHGFTAYPASASGARRKIYDLTMINTELDWLEIRLDALYEEVDLFIVVESPKTFHGHSKPMVAKDNWERFAKYHDKMLYHELEFPSSFHPHRTWDFEFLQRDASYEQVFPKLTGPRAPRLGDVLVVADVDEIPRPDTLRTLRACSFPRRLTLYSRFYYYSFQFQSIGPEWHHPQATFYDGQRTLTPNNLRSGGGGNFISRWRESGRYANSSWHCSSCFDSMELFLNKMASFSHKWMNGAEYRDPDRIANAVREGLDIWGRRSSTFERIDNNQDLPSLVRDDPRYSYLKDRSGKSAGMKDYP
;
A
#
# COMPACT_ATOMS: atom_id res chain seq x y z
N MET A 1 -61.78 70.31 -21.28
CA MET A 1 -62.40 69.69 -20.07
C MET A 1 -62.93 68.32 -20.50
N ALA A 2 -62.72 67.18 -19.87
CA ALA A 2 -61.92 66.79 -18.71
C ALA A 2 -61.79 65.24 -18.78
N LEU A 3 -60.75 64.70 -18.14
CA LEU A 3 -60.42 63.28 -18.07
C LEU A 3 -61.52 62.40 -17.44
N SER A 4 -61.57 61.12 -17.83
CA SER A 4 -62.03 60.04 -16.95
C SER A 4 -60.98 58.93 -16.93
N LEU A 5 -60.32 58.80 -15.78
CA LEU A 5 -59.40 57.71 -15.43
C LEU A 5 -60.23 56.49 -15.00
N ARG A 6 -60.03 55.35 -15.66
CA ARG A 6 -60.50 54.04 -15.17
C ARG A 6 -59.42 53.41 -14.29
N ALA A 7 -59.86 53.00 -13.11
CA ALA A 7 -59.07 52.50 -12.00
C ALA A 7 -58.36 51.15 -12.28
N TRP A 8 -57.18 50.99 -11.67
CA TRP A 8 -56.48 49.72 -11.51
C TRP A 8 -57.16 48.86 -10.43
N PRO A 9 -57.35 47.54 -10.63
CA PRO A 9 -57.73 46.65 -9.55
C PRO A 9 -56.53 46.17 -8.74
N SER A 10 -56.82 46.00 -7.46
CA SER A 10 -55.96 45.73 -6.32
C SER A 10 -55.23 44.37 -6.32
N LYS A 11 -53.98 44.44 -5.84
CA LYS A 11 -53.16 43.41 -5.16
C LYS A 11 -53.87 42.08 -4.82
N GLN A 12 -53.45 41.00 -5.48
CA GLN A 12 -53.74 39.62 -5.05
C GLN A 12 -52.55 39.01 -4.27
N PRO A 13 -52.76 38.47 -3.05
CA PRO A 13 -51.70 37.97 -2.16
C PRO A 13 -51.00 36.70 -2.67
N TYR A 14 -51.55 36.05 -3.71
CA TYR A 14 -51.07 34.78 -4.25
C TYR A 14 -49.68 34.89 -4.90
N TYR A 15 -49.40 36.00 -5.58
CA TYR A 15 -48.12 36.21 -6.29
C TYR A 15 -46.94 36.45 -5.34
N ARG A 16 -47.17 36.97 -4.14
CA ARG A 16 -46.11 37.14 -3.13
C ARG A 16 -45.65 35.80 -2.58
N SER A 17 -46.58 34.89 -2.28
CA SER A 17 -46.24 33.55 -1.79
C SER A 17 -45.49 32.74 -2.85
N LEU A 18 -45.89 32.82 -4.12
CA LEU A 18 -45.15 32.18 -5.22
C LEU A 18 -43.72 32.73 -5.37
N PHE A 19 -43.54 34.04 -5.19
CA PHE A 19 -42.22 34.67 -5.26
C PHE A 19 -41.29 34.18 -4.14
N TYR A 20 -41.79 34.06 -2.91
CA TYR A 20 -40.98 33.53 -1.79
C TYR A 20 -40.63 32.05 -1.97
N VAL A 21 -41.55 31.24 -2.52
CA VAL A 21 -41.26 29.83 -2.84
C VAL A 21 -40.20 29.72 -3.93
N ALA A 22 -40.29 30.53 -4.99
CA ALA A 22 -39.29 30.55 -6.06
C ALA A 22 -37.91 31.02 -5.56
N LEU A 23 -37.87 32.02 -4.67
CA LEU A 23 -36.63 32.49 -4.04
C LEU A 23 -36.02 31.43 -3.11
N PHE A 24 -36.85 30.72 -2.35
CA PHE A 24 -36.37 29.64 -1.48
C PHE A 24 -35.80 28.48 -2.30
N LEU A 25 -36.48 28.07 -3.37
CA LEU A 25 -36.00 27.01 -4.27
C LEU A 25 -34.71 27.41 -5.00
N SER A 26 -34.54 28.68 -5.38
CA SER A 26 -33.30 29.15 -6.00
C SER A 26 -32.13 29.17 -5.02
N VAL A 27 -32.36 29.60 -3.76
CA VAL A 27 -31.34 29.56 -2.70
C VAL A 27 -30.95 28.12 -2.36
N VAL A 28 -31.92 27.21 -2.22
CA VAL A 28 -31.65 25.78 -2.00
C VAL A 28 -30.90 25.18 -3.19
N PHE A 29 -31.25 25.53 -4.42
CA PHE A 29 -30.52 25.07 -5.61
C PHE A 29 -29.07 25.60 -5.65
N VAL A 30 -28.85 26.86 -5.28
CA VAL A 30 -27.49 27.45 -5.18
C VAL A 30 -26.69 26.81 -4.05
N LEU A 31 -27.29 26.60 -2.87
CA LEU A 31 -26.62 25.93 -1.75
C LEU A 31 -26.34 24.46 -2.05
N PHE A 32 -27.24 23.77 -2.75
CA PHE A 32 -27.03 22.40 -3.21
C PHE A 32 -25.95 22.35 -4.30
N ARG A 33 -25.89 23.33 -5.21
CA ARG A 33 -24.79 23.49 -6.17
C ARG A 33 -23.45 23.77 -5.48
N LEU A 34 -23.43 24.60 -4.44
CA LEU A 34 -22.23 24.89 -3.66
C LEU A 34 -21.78 23.70 -2.81
N TYR A 35 -22.73 22.93 -2.27
CA TYR A 35 -22.45 21.70 -1.53
C TYR A 35 -21.93 20.60 -2.48
N LEU A 36 -22.56 20.44 -3.64
CA LEU A 36 -22.06 19.54 -4.69
C LEU A 36 -20.71 20.01 -5.24
N SER A 37 -20.49 21.31 -5.48
CA SER A 37 -19.19 21.81 -5.96
C SER A 37 -18.09 21.66 -4.91
N ALA A 38 -18.41 21.86 -3.62
CA ALA A 38 -17.47 21.60 -2.53
C ALA A 38 -17.12 20.11 -2.40
N SER A 39 -18.01 19.21 -2.82
CA SER A 39 -17.70 17.77 -2.91
C SER A 39 -17.01 17.36 -4.23
N GLU A 40 -17.24 18.10 -5.32
CA GLU A 40 -16.60 17.84 -6.63
C GLU A 40 -15.14 18.34 -6.69
N ASP A 41 -14.75 19.35 -5.90
CA ASP A 41 -13.36 19.81 -5.82
C ASP A 41 -12.41 18.85 -5.07
N LEU A 42 -12.94 17.89 -4.30
CA LEU A 42 -12.15 16.80 -3.68
C LEU A 42 -12.01 15.56 -4.60
N LEU A 43 -12.74 15.53 -5.72
CA LEU A 43 -12.73 14.46 -6.71
C LEU A 43 -12.13 14.90 -8.06
N ALA A 44 -11.31 15.95 -8.07
CA ALA A 44 -10.47 16.32 -9.21
C ALA A 44 -9.34 15.29 -9.45
N LEU A 45 -9.75 14.07 -9.80
CA LEU A 45 -8.97 13.11 -10.55
C LEU A 45 -8.55 13.77 -11.87
N GLY A 46 -7.25 14.04 -12.00
CA GLY A 46 -6.63 13.89 -13.31
C GLY A 46 -5.71 14.96 -13.86
N THR A 47 -5.11 15.83 -13.04
CA THR A 47 -3.85 16.52 -13.41
C THR A 47 -3.15 16.95 -12.13
N ILE A 48 -1.89 16.55 -11.91
CA ILE A 48 -1.06 17.25 -10.92
C ILE A 48 -0.75 18.61 -11.55
N GLN A 49 -1.49 19.64 -11.16
CA GLN A 49 -1.19 21.01 -11.56
C GLN A 49 -0.01 21.47 -10.73
N ASP A 50 0.92 22.18 -11.37
CA ASP A 50 2.04 22.81 -10.67
C ASP A 50 1.47 23.86 -9.70
N SER A 51 1.54 23.58 -8.39
CA SER A 51 0.91 24.42 -7.36
C SER A 51 1.87 24.66 -6.18
N PRO A 52 1.79 25.82 -5.50
CA PRO A 52 2.61 26.11 -4.33
C PRO A 52 2.55 25.02 -3.25
N GLU A 53 1.37 24.42 -3.06
CA GLU A 53 1.12 23.36 -2.07
C GLU A 53 1.92 22.08 -2.39
N ILE A 54 2.04 21.72 -3.68
CA ILE A 54 2.86 20.59 -4.11
C ILE A 54 4.35 20.87 -3.88
N HIS A 55 4.81 22.08 -4.16
CA HIS A 55 6.20 22.46 -3.88
C HIS A 55 6.50 22.41 -2.40
N GLU A 56 5.59 22.89 -1.56
CA GLU A 56 5.72 22.82 -0.09
C GLU A 56 5.72 21.37 0.41
N LEU A 57 4.80 20.53 -0.06
CA LEU A 57 4.76 19.10 0.24
C LEU A 57 6.08 18.41 -0.09
N CYS A 58 6.61 18.64 -1.29
CA CYS A 58 7.87 18.03 -1.72
C CYS A 58 9.05 18.55 -0.92
N ALA A 59 9.13 19.87 -0.69
CA ALA A 59 10.20 20.49 0.09
C ALA A 59 10.24 19.99 1.55
N ALA A 60 9.07 19.76 2.16
CA ALA A 60 8.96 19.19 3.52
C ALA A 60 9.62 17.80 3.66
N HIS A 61 9.78 17.09 2.53
CA HIS A 61 10.43 15.78 2.47
C HIS A 61 11.81 15.79 1.79
N GLY A 62 12.36 16.98 1.50
CA GLY A 62 13.65 17.12 0.80
C GLY A 62 13.60 16.71 -0.68
N PHE A 63 12.42 16.74 -1.28
CA PHE A 63 12.18 16.49 -2.69
C PHE A 63 11.81 17.77 -3.43
N THR A 64 11.74 17.70 -4.76
CA THR A 64 11.21 18.76 -5.62
C THR A 64 9.92 18.32 -6.27
N ALA A 65 9.08 19.25 -6.74
CA ALA A 65 7.89 18.88 -7.49
C ALA A 65 8.24 18.04 -8.73
N TYR A 66 7.43 17.03 -9.00
CA TYR A 66 7.49 16.27 -10.25
C TYR A 66 6.86 17.11 -11.36
N PRO A 67 7.52 17.29 -12.51
CA PRO A 67 7.00 18.13 -13.57
C PRO A 67 5.66 17.59 -14.07
N ALA A 68 4.68 18.48 -14.21
CA ALA A 68 3.41 18.15 -14.85
C ALA A 68 3.69 17.57 -16.26
N SER A 69 3.11 16.41 -16.56
CA SER A 69 3.28 15.81 -17.89
C SER A 69 2.67 16.74 -18.95
N ALA A 70 3.37 16.95 -20.07
CA ALA A 70 2.82 17.66 -21.24
C ALA A 70 1.50 17.03 -21.75
N SER A 71 1.26 15.75 -21.44
CA SER A 71 0.03 15.04 -21.77
C SER A 71 -1.12 15.28 -20.78
N GLY A 72 -0.89 15.98 -19.66
CA GLY A 72 -1.82 16.13 -18.54
C GLY A 72 -2.07 14.84 -17.73
N ALA A 73 -1.75 13.67 -18.28
CA ALA A 73 -2.11 12.41 -17.66
C ALA A 73 -1.35 12.16 -16.33
N ARG A 74 -2.11 11.95 -15.26
CA ARG A 74 -1.68 11.65 -13.88
C ARG A 74 -0.56 10.61 -13.86
N ARG A 75 0.53 10.87 -13.13
CA ARG A 75 1.65 9.93 -12.92
C ARG A 75 1.11 8.66 -12.26
N LYS A 76 1.40 7.49 -12.84
CA LYS A 76 0.87 6.20 -12.36
C LYS A 76 1.73 5.66 -11.24
N ILE A 77 1.12 4.89 -10.35
CA ILE A 77 1.78 4.13 -9.30
C ILE A 77 1.50 2.65 -9.50
N TYR A 78 2.57 1.88 -9.66
CA TYR A 78 2.56 0.43 -9.72
C TYR A 78 3.00 -0.13 -8.38
N ASP A 79 2.18 -1.02 -7.84
CA ASP A 79 2.47 -1.75 -6.61
C ASP A 79 2.92 -3.18 -6.95
N LEU A 80 4.19 -3.49 -6.69
CA LEU A 80 4.82 -4.76 -7.07
C LEU A 80 4.98 -5.59 -5.81
N THR A 81 4.14 -6.61 -5.65
CA THR A 81 4.06 -7.40 -4.41
C THR A 81 4.12 -8.89 -4.69
N MET A 82 4.92 -9.58 -3.88
CA MET A 82 4.94 -11.04 -3.84
C MET A 82 3.97 -11.56 -2.78
N ILE A 83 3.30 -12.65 -3.07
CA ILE A 83 2.43 -13.34 -2.10
C ILE A 83 2.79 -14.81 -1.96
N ASN A 84 2.63 -15.35 -0.74
CA ASN A 84 2.78 -16.76 -0.44
C ASN A 84 1.48 -17.37 0.10
N THR A 85 1.07 -16.99 1.30
CA THR A 85 -0.14 -17.47 1.99
C THR A 85 -0.91 -16.36 2.72
N GLU A 86 -0.40 -15.12 2.68
CA GLU A 86 -0.83 -14.00 3.52
C GLU A 86 -2.04 -13.24 2.93
N LEU A 87 -3.16 -13.93 2.71
CA LEU A 87 -4.37 -13.34 2.10
C LEU A 87 -4.93 -12.14 2.89
N ASP A 88 -4.85 -12.18 4.21
CA ASP A 88 -5.28 -11.09 5.08
C ASP A 88 -4.44 -9.83 4.85
N TRP A 89 -3.12 -9.98 4.73
CA TRP A 89 -2.22 -8.88 4.42
C TRP A 89 -2.42 -8.34 3.02
N LEU A 90 -2.74 -9.20 2.04
CA LEU A 90 -3.11 -8.74 0.71
C LEU A 90 -4.38 -7.88 0.75
N GLU A 91 -5.42 -8.30 1.50
CA GLU A 91 -6.65 -7.51 1.65
C GLU A 91 -6.38 -6.16 2.33
N ILE A 92 -5.63 -6.14 3.43
CA ILE A 92 -5.26 -4.91 4.14
C ILE A 92 -4.46 -3.97 3.22
N ARG A 93 -3.50 -4.52 2.47
CA ARG A 93 -2.69 -3.76 1.51
C ARG A 93 -3.57 -3.14 0.43
N LEU A 94 -4.42 -3.94 -0.21
CA LEU A 94 -5.31 -3.47 -1.26
C LEU A 94 -6.22 -2.35 -0.74
N ASP A 95 -6.84 -2.54 0.43
CA ASP A 95 -7.69 -1.53 1.07
C ASP A 95 -6.94 -0.21 1.32
N ALA A 96 -5.78 -0.29 1.97
CA ALA A 96 -5.01 0.88 2.36
C ALA A 96 -4.53 1.67 1.15
N LEU A 97 -4.17 1.00 0.05
CA LEU A 97 -3.51 1.62 -1.10
C LEU A 97 -4.45 1.92 -2.27
N TYR A 98 -5.71 1.47 -2.22
CA TYR A 98 -6.60 1.42 -3.38
C TYR A 98 -6.78 2.77 -4.10
N GLU A 99 -6.92 3.86 -3.33
CA GLU A 99 -7.11 5.21 -3.88
C GLU A 99 -5.86 5.75 -4.58
N GLU A 100 -4.68 5.29 -4.14
CA GLU A 100 -3.39 5.84 -4.58
C GLU A 100 -2.61 4.91 -5.50
N VAL A 101 -3.06 3.71 -5.78
CA VAL A 101 -2.42 2.80 -6.74
C VAL A 101 -3.22 2.77 -8.03
N ASP A 102 -2.51 2.71 -9.16
CA ASP A 102 -3.10 2.60 -10.50
C ASP A 102 -3.09 1.15 -10.99
N LEU A 103 -2.13 0.33 -10.55
CA LEU A 103 -2.09 -1.11 -10.83
C LEU A 103 -1.36 -1.88 -9.72
N PHE A 104 -2.06 -2.84 -9.10
CA PHE A 104 -1.50 -3.84 -8.21
C PHE A 104 -1.04 -5.05 -9.02
N ILE A 105 0.26 -5.34 -8.98
CA ILE A 105 0.87 -6.52 -9.61
C ILE A 105 1.18 -7.51 -8.50
N VAL A 106 0.37 -8.55 -8.41
CA VAL A 106 0.47 -9.60 -7.39
C VAL A 106 1.12 -10.83 -8.02
N VAL A 107 2.33 -11.16 -7.57
CA VAL A 107 3.10 -12.29 -8.08
C VAL A 107 3.06 -13.45 -7.09
N GLU A 108 2.57 -14.60 -7.53
CA GLU A 108 2.54 -15.84 -6.75
C GLU A 108 3.40 -16.93 -7.41
N SER A 109 4.21 -17.61 -6.61
CA SER A 109 5.02 -18.75 -7.06
C SER A 109 4.34 -20.09 -6.72
N PRO A 110 4.42 -21.13 -7.56
CA PRO A 110 4.06 -22.51 -7.18
C PRO A 110 5.11 -23.21 -6.32
N LYS A 111 6.21 -22.51 -5.97
CA LYS A 111 7.29 -23.01 -5.11
C LYS A 111 7.57 -22.06 -3.95
N THR A 112 7.92 -22.61 -2.78
CA THR A 112 8.49 -21.84 -1.66
C THR A 112 9.91 -21.36 -1.99
N PHE A 113 10.50 -20.50 -1.18
CA PHE A 113 11.90 -20.09 -1.37
C PHE A 113 12.91 -21.22 -1.11
N HIS A 114 12.44 -22.34 -0.55
CA HIS A 114 13.21 -23.57 -0.44
C HIS A 114 13.06 -24.50 -1.66
N GLY A 115 12.25 -24.12 -2.64
CA GLY A 115 12.02 -24.86 -3.88
C GLY A 115 10.96 -25.97 -3.79
N HIS A 116 10.34 -26.14 -2.62
CA HIS A 116 9.25 -27.09 -2.42
C HIS A 116 7.97 -26.60 -3.11
N SER A 117 7.22 -27.50 -3.72
CA SER A 117 5.92 -27.17 -4.29
C SER A 117 4.96 -26.66 -3.19
N LYS A 118 4.16 -25.65 -3.53
CA LYS A 118 3.12 -25.13 -2.64
C LYS A 118 1.81 -24.91 -3.40
N PRO A 119 0.65 -24.92 -2.71
CA PRO A 119 -0.62 -24.50 -3.29
C PRO A 119 -0.58 -23.04 -3.78
N MET A 120 -1.48 -22.72 -4.71
CA MET A 120 -1.67 -21.38 -5.27
C MET A 120 -2.77 -20.65 -4.52
N VAL A 121 -2.50 -20.34 -3.25
CA VAL A 121 -3.48 -19.78 -2.30
C VAL A 121 -4.11 -18.48 -2.81
N ALA A 122 -3.34 -17.58 -3.44
CA ALA A 122 -3.89 -16.33 -3.96
C ALA A 122 -4.77 -16.57 -5.20
N LYS A 123 -4.33 -17.44 -6.11
CA LYS A 123 -5.13 -17.87 -7.28
C LYS A 123 -6.45 -18.50 -6.87
N ASP A 124 -6.40 -19.45 -5.94
CA ASP A 124 -7.55 -20.24 -5.50
C ASP A 124 -8.57 -19.39 -4.73
N ASN A 125 -8.14 -18.25 -4.17
CA ASN A 125 -8.98 -17.32 -3.42
C ASN A 125 -9.12 -15.96 -4.10
N TRP A 126 -8.88 -15.87 -5.42
CA TRP A 126 -8.83 -14.58 -6.12
C TRP A 126 -10.14 -13.79 -6.03
N GLU A 127 -11.28 -14.50 -6.02
CA GLU A 127 -12.62 -13.93 -5.85
C GLU A 127 -12.80 -13.17 -4.53
N ARG A 128 -12.03 -13.49 -3.49
CA ARG A 128 -12.02 -12.74 -2.21
C ARG A 128 -11.72 -11.25 -2.44
N PHE A 129 -11.00 -10.92 -3.50
CA PHE A 129 -10.54 -9.57 -3.81
C PHE A 129 -11.38 -8.88 -4.91
N ALA A 130 -12.56 -9.40 -5.25
CA ALA A 130 -13.39 -8.92 -6.37
C ALA A 130 -13.61 -7.40 -6.38
N LYS A 131 -13.75 -6.77 -5.21
CA LYS A 131 -13.91 -5.30 -5.08
C LYS A 131 -12.71 -4.47 -5.58
N TYR A 132 -11.55 -5.09 -5.78
CA TYR A 132 -10.31 -4.43 -6.18
C TYR A 132 -9.82 -4.84 -7.60
N HIS A 133 -10.55 -5.75 -8.27
CA HIS A 133 -10.08 -6.40 -9.50
C HIS A 133 -9.84 -5.46 -10.69
N ASP A 134 -10.49 -4.29 -10.71
CA ASP A 134 -10.29 -3.27 -11.76
C ASP A 134 -8.84 -2.77 -11.81
N LYS A 135 -8.17 -2.73 -10.66
CA LYS A 135 -6.77 -2.32 -10.49
C LYS A 135 -5.83 -3.49 -10.20
N MET A 136 -6.28 -4.73 -10.16
CA MET A 136 -5.42 -5.88 -9.88
C MET A 136 -4.97 -6.62 -11.15
N LEU A 137 -3.75 -7.14 -11.09
CA LEU A 137 -3.17 -8.05 -12.06
C LEU A 137 -2.49 -9.19 -11.29
N TYR A 138 -3.03 -10.39 -11.48
CA TYR A 138 -2.42 -11.62 -10.99
C TYR A 138 -1.36 -12.13 -11.97
N HIS A 139 -0.21 -12.55 -11.46
CA HIS A 139 0.83 -13.22 -12.23
C HIS A 139 1.32 -14.47 -11.50
N GLU A 140 1.15 -15.63 -12.14
CA GLU A 140 1.77 -16.88 -11.71
C GLU A 140 3.21 -16.91 -12.21
N LEU A 141 4.17 -17.14 -11.30
CA LEU A 141 5.59 -17.10 -11.62
C LEU A 141 5.97 -18.14 -12.69
N GLU A 142 6.52 -17.67 -13.80
CA GLU A 142 7.09 -18.52 -14.83
C GLU A 142 8.57 -18.82 -14.50
N PHE A 143 8.97 -20.09 -14.54
CA PHE A 143 10.35 -20.49 -14.33
C PHE A 143 11.08 -20.62 -15.67
N PRO A 144 12.10 -19.79 -15.96
CA PRO A 144 12.91 -19.93 -17.15
C PRO A 144 13.62 -21.30 -17.20
N SER A 145 13.81 -21.86 -18.40
CA SER A 145 14.53 -23.12 -18.56
C SER A 145 15.99 -23.06 -18.08
N SER A 146 16.57 -21.85 -18.03
CA SER A 146 17.91 -21.58 -17.51
C SER A 146 17.96 -21.43 -15.98
N PHE A 147 16.83 -21.53 -15.29
CA PHE A 147 16.76 -21.34 -13.85
C PHE A 147 17.26 -22.58 -13.09
N HIS A 148 18.50 -22.48 -12.62
CA HIS A 148 19.16 -23.51 -11.80
C HIS A 148 19.57 -22.90 -10.46
N PRO A 149 18.69 -22.91 -9.44
CA PRO A 149 18.93 -22.23 -8.17
C PRO A 149 19.98 -22.99 -7.34
N HIS A 150 20.90 -22.23 -6.74
CA HIS A 150 21.91 -22.72 -5.80
C HIS A 150 21.62 -22.28 -4.36
N ARG A 151 20.83 -21.22 -4.19
CA ARG A 151 20.47 -20.60 -2.91
C ARG A 151 18.96 -20.40 -2.82
N THR A 152 18.44 -20.30 -1.60
CA THR A 152 17.02 -20.00 -1.36
C THR A 152 16.62 -18.62 -1.90
N TRP A 153 17.53 -17.66 -1.77
CA TRP A 153 17.39 -16.32 -2.34
C TRP A 153 17.20 -16.31 -3.86
N ASP A 154 17.62 -17.36 -4.60
CA ASP A 154 17.43 -17.39 -6.06
C ASP A 154 15.95 -17.51 -6.43
N PHE A 155 15.15 -18.23 -5.62
CA PHE A 155 13.70 -18.30 -5.78
C PHE A 155 13.02 -16.97 -5.42
N GLU A 156 13.43 -16.36 -4.31
CA GLU A 156 12.95 -15.05 -3.89
C GLU A 156 13.25 -14.00 -4.95
N PHE A 157 14.47 -14.03 -5.51
CA PHE A 157 14.88 -13.11 -6.54
C PHE A 157 14.07 -13.30 -7.82
N LEU A 158 13.91 -14.53 -8.31
CA LEU A 158 13.11 -14.79 -9.49
C LEU A 158 11.66 -14.29 -9.31
N GLN A 159 11.03 -14.59 -8.15
CA GLN A 159 9.67 -14.16 -7.88
C GLN A 159 9.56 -12.62 -7.84
N ARG A 160 10.53 -11.95 -7.21
CA ARG A 160 10.48 -10.50 -7.07
C ARG A 160 10.67 -9.79 -8.40
N ASP A 161 11.66 -10.20 -9.19
CA ASP A 161 11.94 -9.59 -10.49
C ASP A 161 10.84 -9.88 -11.52
N ALA A 162 10.07 -10.96 -11.37
CA ALA A 162 9.00 -11.31 -12.31
C ALA A 162 7.92 -10.20 -12.43
N SER A 163 7.65 -9.47 -11.35
CA SER A 163 6.76 -8.30 -11.38
C SER A 163 7.17 -7.25 -12.40
N TYR A 164 8.46 -7.16 -12.73
CA TYR A 164 9.01 -6.29 -13.76
C TYR A 164 9.31 -7.08 -15.05
N GLU A 165 10.18 -8.08 -14.99
CA GLU A 165 10.71 -8.80 -16.16
C GLU A 165 9.68 -9.65 -16.90
N GLN A 166 8.67 -10.18 -16.21
CA GLN A 166 7.65 -11.05 -16.82
C GLN A 166 6.33 -10.31 -17.08
N VAL A 167 6.00 -9.31 -16.25
CA VAL A 167 4.73 -8.57 -16.33
C VAL A 167 4.85 -7.29 -17.17
N PHE A 168 5.82 -6.41 -16.91
CA PHE A 168 5.88 -5.10 -17.58
C PHE A 168 5.93 -5.18 -19.11
N PRO A 169 6.69 -6.11 -19.73
CA PRO A 169 6.69 -6.26 -21.19
C PRO A 169 5.32 -6.59 -21.79
N LYS A 170 4.40 -7.15 -20.99
CA LYS A 170 3.05 -7.54 -21.41
C LYS A 170 2.02 -6.44 -21.16
N LEU A 171 2.37 -5.34 -20.49
CA LEU A 171 1.45 -4.23 -20.19
C LEU A 171 1.23 -3.33 -21.40
N THR A 172 -0.02 -3.17 -21.80
CA THR A 172 -0.42 -2.35 -22.97
C THR A 172 -1.49 -1.32 -22.62
N GLY A 173 -1.65 -0.32 -23.50
CA GLY A 173 -2.72 0.68 -23.38
C GLY A 173 -2.61 1.50 -22.09
N PRO A 174 -3.73 1.76 -21.37
CA PRO A 174 -3.72 2.55 -20.14
C PRO A 174 -2.81 2.00 -19.03
N ARG A 175 -2.57 0.68 -19.02
CA ARG A 175 -1.71 0.00 -18.04
C ARG A 175 -0.23 0.05 -18.41
N ALA A 176 0.14 0.49 -19.62
CA ALA A 176 1.54 0.57 -20.05
C ALA A 176 2.31 1.65 -19.25
N PRO A 177 3.55 1.36 -18.80
CA PRO A 177 4.34 2.30 -18.03
C PRO A 177 4.84 3.45 -18.91
N ARG A 178 4.92 4.65 -18.32
CA ARG A 178 5.54 5.83 -18.94
C ARG A 178 6.73 6.26 -18.11
N LEU A 179 7.66 6.96 -18.75
CA LEU A 179 8.83 7.52 -18.06
C LEU A 179 8.38 8.34 -16.85
N GLY A 180 9.01 8.04 -15.72
CA GLY A 180 8.73 8.64 -14.43
C GLY A 180 7.62 7.97 -13.62
N ASP A 181 6.76 7.11 -14.17
CA ASP A 181 5.74 6.41 -13.37
C ASP A 181 6.39 5.66 -12.18
N VAL A 182 5.74 5.64 -11.02
CA VAL A 182 6.30 5.15 -9.75
C VAL A 182 6.19 3.64 -9.66
N LEU A 183 7.25 2.98 -9.22
CA LEU A 183 7.27 1.55 -8.91
C LEU A 183 7.57 1.38 -7.42
N VAL A 184 6.67 0.75 -6.69
CA VAL A 184 6.87 0.37 -5.28
C VAL A 184 7.11 -1.13 -5.22
N VAL A 185 8.24 -1.53 -4.65
CA VAL A 185 8.64 -2.94 -4.49
C VAL A 185 8.61 -3.27 -3.01
N ALA A 186 7.68 -4.15 -2.65
CA ALA A 186 7.39 -4.46 -1.26
C ALA A 186 7.07 -5.94 -1.06
N ASP A 187 7.37 -6.45 0.13
CA ASP A 187 6.71 -7.66 0.62
C ASP A 187 5.26 -7.30 1.04
N VAL A 188 4.35 -8.28 1.07
CA VAL A 188 2.90 -8.03 1.25
C VAL A 188 2.55 -7.34 2.59
N ASP A 189 3.35 -7.60 3.62
CA ASP A 189 3.27 -7.05 4.98
C ASP A 189 4.04 -5.73 5.16
N GLU A 190 4.68 -5.20 4.11
CA GLU A 190 5.34 -3.89 4.05
C GLU A 190 4.45 -2.87 3.32
N ILE A 191 3.53 -2.21 4.03
CA ILE A 191 2.47 -1.37 3.45
C ILE A 191 2.88 0.11 3.49
N PRO A 192 3.10 0.77 2.32
CA PRO A 192 3.25 2.22 2.27
C PRO A 192 2.05 2.95 2.83
N ARG A 193 2.28 4.13 3.42
CA ARG A 193 1.17 4.99 3.81
C ARG A 193 0.53 5.62 2.56
N PRO A 194 -0.79 5.88 2.54
CA PRO A 194 -1.43 6.60 1.44
C PRO A 194 -0.76 7.94 1.14
N ASP A 195 -0.41 8.71 2.18
CA ASP A 195 0.29 9.99 2.03
C ASP A 195 1.69 9.84 1.41
N THR A 196 2.39 8.74 1.70
CA THR A 196 3.65 8.43 1.02
C THR A 196 3.43 8.26 -0.47
N LEU A 197 2.40 7.52 -0.89
CA LEU A 197 2.11 7.35 -2.33
C LEU A 197 1.70 8.67 -2.99
N ARG A 198 0.95 9.55 -2.29
CA ARG A 198 0.65 10.91 -2.77
C ARG A 198 1.92 11.72 -3.00
N THR A 199 2.85 11.70 -2.04
CA THR A 199 4.16 12.35 -2.16
C THR A 199 4.96 11.77 -3.33
N LEU A 200 5.03 10.44 -3.48
CA LEU A 200 5.75 9.83 -4.60
C LEU A 200 5.13 10.19 -5.95
N ARG A 201 3.81 10.40 -6.00
CA ARG A 201 3.11 10.87 -7.19
C ARG A 201 3.51 12.30 -7.55
N ALA A 202 3.49 13.17 -6.54
CA ALA A 202 3.67 14.61 -6.68
C ALA A 202 5.14 15.06 -6.80
N CYS A 203 6.09 14.26 -6.31
CA CYS A 203 7.47 14.70 -6.14
C CYS A 203 8.47 13.91 -6.97
N SER A 204 9.53 14.59 -7.39
CA SER A 204 10.75 14.00 -7.93
C SER A 204 11.60 13.47 -6.76
N PHE A 205 11.85 12.18 -6.73
CA PHE A 205 12.62 11.50 -5.68
C PHE A 205 13.82 10.74 -6.28
N PRO A 206 14.86 10.42 -5.48
CA PRO A 206 16.04 9.67 -5.96
C PRO A 206 15.68 8.31 -6.55
N ARG A 207 16.45 7.83 -7.54
CA ARG A 207 16.17 6.54 -8.23
C ARG A 207 16.07 5.35 -7.28
N ARG A 208 16.76 5.38 -6.13
CA ARG A 208 16.71 4.36 -5.09
C ARG A 208 16.18 4.98 -3.82
N LEU A 209 14.87 4.97 -3.64
CA LEU A 209 14.27 5.51 -2.43
C LEU A 209 13.96 4.37 -1.46
N THR A 210 14.52 4.47 -0.25
CA THR A 210 14.12 3.58 0.86
C THR A 210 12.94 4.21 1.59
N LEU A 211 11.81 3.50 1.61
CA LEU A 211 10.65 3.86 2.39
C LEU A 211 10.79 3.21 3.76
N TYR A 212 11.20 3.97 4.77
CA TYR A 212 11.36 3.44 6.11
C TYR A 212 10.01 3.16 6.77
N SER A 213 9.86 1.93 7.24
CA SER A 213 8.67 1.46 7.92
C SER A 213 8.79 1.55 9.43
N ARG A 214 7.70 1.95 10.08
CA ARG A 214 7.48 1.59 11.48
C ARG A 214 7.36 0.08 11.57
N PHE A 215 8.26 -0.52 12.35
CA PHE A 215 8.36 -1.96 12.44
C PHE A 215 7.57 -2.48 13.63
N TYR A 216 6.58 -3.30 13.33
CA TYR A 216 5.72 -4.00 14.28
C TYR A 216 5.96 -5.51 14.21
N TYR A 217 5.69 -6.18 15.31
CA TYR A 217 5.94 -7.60 15.45
C TYR A 217 4.73 -8.31 16.06
N TYR A 218 4.24 -9.35 15.39
CA TYR A 218 3.02 -10.10 15.73
C TYR A 218 1.70 -9.31 15.69
N SER A 219 1.68 -8.03 16.04
CA SER A 219 0.54 -7.12 15.97
C SER A 219 1.02 -5.66 16.03
N PHE A 220 0.13 -4.70 15.82
CA PHE A 220 0.40 -3.26 16.00
C PHE A 220 0.59 -2.85 17.47
N GLN A 221 0.58 -3.80 18.42
CA GLN A 221 0.91 -3.54 19.83
C GLN A 221 2.42 -3.53 20.06
N PHE A 222 3.22 -4.27 19.30
CA PHE A 222 4.64 -4.44 19.61
C PHE A 222 5.49 -3.74 18.56
N GLN A 223 5.87 -2.50 18.84
CA GLN A 223 6.74 -1.73 17.97
C GLN A 223 8.20 -2.00 18.30
N SER A 224 9.04 -2.19 17.29
CA SER A 224 10.48 -2.38 17.48
C SER A 224 11.14 -1.13 18.04
N ILE A 225 11.97 -1.33 19.05
CA ILE A 225 12.86 -0.30 19.59
C ILE A 225 14.16 -0.34 18.77
N GLY A 226 14.52 0.76 18.12
CA GLY A 226 15.74 0.87 17.33
C GLY A 226 15.52 1.55 15.96
N PRO A 227 16.43 1.32 14.99
CA PRO A 227 16.28 1.85 13.64
C PRO A 227 15.00 1.36 12.98
N GLU A 228 14.36 2.24 12.20
CA GLU A 228 13.22 1.87 11.36
C GLU A 228 13.58 0.76 10.37
N TRP A 229 12.58 -0.05 9.99
CA TRP A 229 12.77 -1.08 8.99
C TRP A 229 13.02 -0.45 7.63
N HIS A 230 14.08 -0.87 6.94
CA HIS A 230 14.62 -0.19 5.76
C HIS A 230 13.97 -0.67 4.46
N HIS A 231 12.67 -0.97 4.52
CA HIS A 231 11.85 -1.43 3.41
C HIS A 231 10.40 -0.98 3.64
N PRO A 232 9.58 -0.80 2.59
CA PRO A 232 9.81 -1.18 1.19
C PRO A 232 10.74 -0.22 0.42
N GLN A 233 10.91 -0.46 -0.89
CA GLN A 233 11.65 0.46 -1.77
C GLN A 233 10.73 1.06 -2.84
N ALA A 234 11.06 2.27 -3.26
CA ALA A 234 10.48 2.91 -4.44
C ALA A 234 11.54 3.28 -5.46
N THR A 235 11.17 3.16 -6.74
CA THR A 235 11.89 3.69 -7.89
C THR A 235 10.89 4.26 -8.88
N PHE A 236 11.36 4.67 -10.05
CA PHE A 236 10.51 5.12 -11.14
C PHE A 236 10.91 4.44 -12.45
N TYR A 237 9.95 4.29 -13.35
CA TYR A 237 10.18 3.72 -14.66
C TYR A 237 11.05 4.66 -15.50
N ASP A 238 12.18 4.17 -15.97
CA ASP A 238 13.18 4.91 -16.74
C ASP A 238 13.63 4.11 -17.96
N GLY A 239 12.67 3.42 -18.59
CA GLY A 239 12.91 2.53 -19.72
C GLY A 239 13.96 1.46 -19.37
N GLN A 240 14.98 1.32 -20.21
CA GLN A 240 16.08 0.36 -20.01
C GLN A 240 16.94 0.64 -18.77
N ARG A 241 16.84 1.83 -18.17
CA ARG A 241 17.59 2.19 -16.94
C ARG A 241 16.80 1.96 -15.66
N THR A 242 15.57 1.45 -15.76
CA THR A 242 14.77 1.10 -14.59
C THR A 242 15.53 0.07 -13.76
N LEU A 243 15.55 0.25 -12.44
CA LEU A 243 16.14 -0.75 -11.56
C LEU A 243 15.20 -1.94 -11.44
N THR A 244 15.73 -3.15 -11.64
CA THR A 244 14.95 -4.36 -11.35
C THR A 244 14.61 -4.42 -9.87
N PRO A 245 13.47 -5.02 -9.49
CA PRO A 245 13.04 -5.15 -8.10
C PRO A 245 14.13 -5.65 -7.14
N ASN A 246 14.92 -6.66 -7.50
CA ASN A 246 16.01 -7.13 -6.65
C ASN A 246 17.20 -6.18 -6.59
N ASN A 247 17.60 -5.59 -7.72
CA ASN A 247 18.65 -4.57 -7.70
C ASN A 247 18.27 -3.40 -6.80
N LEU A 248 16.99 -3.05 -6.74
CA LEU A 248 16.47 -2.05 -5.84
C LEU A 248 16.52 -2.49 -4.37
N ARG A 249 15.99 -3.69 -4.02
CA ARG A 249 15.96 -4.20 -2.62
C ARG A 249 17.34 -4.47 -2.05
N SER A 250 18.23 -5.09 -2.84
CA SER A 250 19.56 -5.53 -2.38
C SER A 250 20.63 -4.45 -2.55
N GLY A 251 20.28 -3.27 -3.06
CA GLY A 251 21.24 -2.21 -3.39
C GLY A 251 22.21 -2.63 -4.51
N GLY A 252 21.77 -3.47 -5.43
CA GLY A 252 22.49 -3.91 -6.63
C GLY A 252 22.41 -2.93 -7.80
N GLY A 253 23.20 -3.17 -8.84
CA GLY A 253 23.22 -2.35 -10.06
C GLY A 253 24.02 -1.03 -9.95
N GLY A 254 24.90 -0.78 -10.90
CA GLY A 254 25.82 0.37 -10.88
C GLY A 254 27.01 0.20 -9.92
N ASN A 255 27.85 1.22 -9.81
CA ASN A 255 29.01 1.21 -8.91
C ASN A 255 28.67 1.84 -7.54
N PHE A 256 29.60 1.79 -6.58
CA PHE A 256 29.38 2.34 -5.23
C PHE A 256 28.99 3.82 -5.24
N ILE A 257 29.68 4.65 -6.04
CA ILE A 257 29.44 6.10 -6.12
C ILE A 257 28.06 6.39 -6.70
N SER A 258 27.69 5.73 -7.81
CA SER A 258 26.37 5.92 -8.42
C SER A 258 25.26 5.50 -7.46
N ARG A 259 25.42 4.36 -6.77
CA ARG A 259 24.44 3.90 -5.77
C ARG A 259 24.25 4.91 -4.66
N TRP A 260 25.34 5.44 -4.10
CA TRP A 260 25.27 6.44 -3.03
C TRP A 260 24.57 7.72 -3.49
N ARG A 261 24.91 8.24 -4.68
CA ARG A 261 24.30 9.47 -5.24
C ARG A 261 22.83 9.32 -5.61
N GLU A 262 22.41 8.11 -5.98
CA GLU A 262 21.04 7.79 -6.38
C GLU A 262 20.14 7.38 -5.21
N SER A 263 20.70 7.27 -4.00
CA SER A 263 19.98 6.79 -2.82
C SER A 263 19.32 7.93 -2.05
N GLY A 264 18.07 7.70 -1.64
CA GLY A 264 17.31 8.57 -0.77
C GLY A 264 16.66 7.79 0.37
N ARG A 265 16.18 8.52 1.37
CA ARG A 265 15.48 7.97 2.54
C ARG A 265 14.19 8.73 2.76
N TYR A 266 13.10 8.02 3.01
CA TYR A 266 11.82 8.60 3.40
C TYR A 266 11.38 7.98 4.73
N ALA A 267 11.57 8.71 5.82
CA ALA A 267 11.22 8.28 7.18
C ALA A 267 9.70 8.16 7.38
N ASN A 268 9.27 7.27 8.30
CA ASN A 268 7.87 7.07 8.66
C ASN A 268 6.91 6.95 7.46
N SER A 269 7.35 6.27 6.40
CA SER A 269 6.63 6.24 5.12
C SER A 269 5.81 4.98 4.92
N SER A 270 5.93 4.01 5.82
CA SER A 270 5.31 2.69 5.68
C SER A 270 5.06 2.05 7.04
N TRP A 271 4.22 1.03 7.06
CA TRP A 271 4.07 0.08 8.16
C TRP A 271 4.68 -1.26 7.73
N HIS A 272 5.34 -1.96 8.65
CA HIS A 272 5.76 -3.34 8.44
C HIS A 272 5.35 -4.16 9.67
N CYS A 273 4.59 -5.24 9.48
CA CYS A 273 4.17 -6.12 10.58
C CYS A 273 4.68 -7.53 10.33
N SER A 274 5.83 -7.87 10.93
CA SER A 274 6.41 -9.19 10.71
C SER A 274 5.75 -10.24 11.60
N SER A 275 5.52 -11.42 11.02
CA SER A 275 4.93 -12.59 11.68
C SER A 275 3.53 -12.33 12.27
N CYS A 276 2.77 -11.43 11.65
CA CYS A 276 1.46 -11.01 12.11
C CYS A 276 0.34 -11.88 11.51
N PHE A 277 0.19 -13.10 12.03
CA PHE A 277 -0.76 -14.10 11.52
C PHE A 277 -1.92 -14.37 12.48
N ASP A 278 -3.09 -14.71 11.94
CA ASP A 278 -4.29 -15.08 12.70
C ASP A 278 -4.26 -16.55 13.16
N SER A 279 -3.20 -17.30 12.85
CA SER A 279 -3.10 -18.74 13.12
C SER A 279 -1.66 -19.21 13.32
N MET A 280 -1.53 -20.24 14.14
CA MET A 280 -0.30 -20.98 14.40
C MET A 280 0.18 -21.70 13.14
N GLU A 281 -0.74 -22.28 12.37
CA GLU A 281 -0.43 -22.91 11.09
C GLU A 281 0.28 -21.94 10.13
N LEU A 282 -0.27 -20.75 9.91
CA LEU A 282 0.35 -19.74 9.04
C LEU A 282 1.71 -19.28 9.57
N PHE A 283 1.83 -19.11 10.88
CA PHE A 283 3.09 -18.75 11.52
C PHE A 283 4.17 -19.80 11.24
N LEU A 284 3.88 -21.07 11.52
CA LEU A 284 4.80 -22.19 11.29
C LEU A 284 5.10 -22.42 9.81
N ASN A 285 4.13 -22.19 8.92
CA ASN A 285 4.33 -22.26 7.48
C ASN A 285 5.29 -21.16 6.99
N LYS A 286 5.12 -19.91 7.45
CA LYS A 286 6.03 -18.81 7.12
C LYS A 286 7.47 -19.12 7.53
N MET A 287 7.66 -19.62 8.75
CA MET A 287 8.98 -20.06 9.23
C MET A 287 9.59 -21.16 8.37
N ALA A 288 8.77 -22.05 7.82
CA ALA A 288 9.23 -23.15 6.96
C ALA A 288 9.55 -22.71 5.52
N SER A 289 9.01 -21.57 5.06
CA SER A 289 9.00 -21.19 3.65
C SER A 289 9.90 -20.01 3.27
N PHE A 290 10.28 -19.15 4.22
CA PHE A 290 11.12 -17.97 3.97
C PHE A 290 12.62 -18.26 3.83
N SER A 291 13.39 -17.33 3.26
CA SER A 291 14.79 -17.56 2.88
C SER A 291 15.75 -17.82 4.06
N HIS A 292 15.37 -17.46 5.30
CA HIS A 292 16.21 -17.59 6.50
C HIS A 292 16.16 -18.99 7.13
N LYS A 293 16.77 -19.98 6.48
CA LYS A 293 16.76 -21.40 6.93
C LYS A 293 17.02 -21.64 8.42
N TRP A 294 17.95 -20.90 9.03
CA TRP A 294 18.35 -21.09 10.43
C TRP A 294 17.23 -20.81 11.43
N MET A 295 16.25 -19.99 11.05
CA MET A 295 15.12 -19.60 11.89
C MET A 295 14.01 -20.68 11.97
N ASN A 296 14.15 -21.79 11.24
CA ASN A 296 13.19 -22.90 11.21
C ASN A 296 13.60 -24.11 12.10
N GLY A 297 14.50 -23.90 13.07
CA GLY A 297 14.91 -24.93 14.02
C GLY A 297 13.75 -25.46 14.86
N ALA A 298 13.80 -26.75 15.26
CA ALA A 298 12.76 -27.41 16.04
C ALA A 298 12.48 -26.70 17.37
N GLU A 299 13.50 -26.09 17.97
CA GLU A 299 13.45 -25.30 19.20
C GLU A 299 12.53 -24.07 19.10
N TYR A 300 12.28 -23.54 17.90
CA TYR A 300 11.46 -22.35 17.67
C TYR A 300 10.01 -22.71 17.27
N ARG A 301 9.69 -23.99 17.15
CA ARG A 301 8.43 -24.48 16.56
C ARG A 301 7.40 -24.96 17.59
N ASP A 302 7.72 -24.83 18.88
CA ASP A 302 6.80 -25.16 19.97
C ASP A 302 5.63 -24.15 20.01
N PRO A 303 4.37 -24.58 19.80
CA PRO A 303 3.20 -23.70 19.78
C PRO A 303 3.04 -22.88 21.05
N ASP A 304 3.28 -23.47 22.23
CA ASP A 304 3.10 -22.78 23.52
C ASP A 304 4.12 -21.64 23.66
N ARG A 305 5.36 -21.90 23.24
CA ARG A 305 6.43 -20.90 23.18
C ARG A 305 6.09 -19.77 22.20
N ILE A 306 5.58 -20.10 21.02
CA ILE A 306 5.18 -19.11 20.01
C ILE A 306 4.05 -18.25 20.55
N ALA A 307 2.98 -18.86 21.07
CA ALA A 307 1.85 -18.13 21.64
C ALA A 307 2.29 -17.22 22.80
N ASN A 308 3.19 -17.70 23.67
CA ASN A 308 3.76 -16.86 24.72
C ASN A 308 4.58 -15.69 24.16
N ALA A 309 5.42 -15.93 23.15
CA ALA A 309 6.18 -14.86 22.51
C ALA A 309 5.27 -13.81 21.86
N VAL A 310 4.19 -14.23 21.23
CA VAL A 310 3.18 -13.37 20.61
C VAL A 310 2.41 -12.54 21.65
N ARG A 311 2.00 -13.13 22.77
CA ARG A 311 1.31 -12.42 23.87
C ARG A 311 2.17 -11.35 24.53
N GLU A 312 3.45 -11.67 24.71
CA GLU A 312 4.38 -10.84 25.48
C GLU A 312 5.27 -9.93 24.61
N GLY A 313 5.15 -10.01 23.27
CA GLY A 313 5.97 -9.23 22.36
C GLY A 313 7.45 -9.62 22.38
N LEU A 314 7.77 -10.89 22.61
CA LEU A 314 9.14 -11.39 22.71
C LEU A 314 9.65 -11.92 21.36
N ASP A 315 10.93 -11.69 21.07
CA ASP A 315 11.54 -12.30 19.89
C ASP A 315 11.59 -13.83 20.04
N ILE A 316 10.87 -14.57 19.20
CA ILE A 316 10.80 -16.04 19.27
C ILE A 316 12.19 -16.70 19.11
N TRP A 317 13.11 -16.04 18.40
CA TRP A 317 14.48 -16.49 18.19
C TRP A 317 15.46 -16.09 19.31
N GLY A 318 15.03 -15.30 20.29
CA GLY A 318 15.85 -14.90 21.46
C GLY A 318 16.97 -13.93 21.13
N ARG A 319 16.87 -13.14 20.04
CA ARG A 319 17.88 -12.15 19.66
C ARG A 319 17.82 -10.95 20.59
N ARG A 320 18.95 -10.65 21.25
CA ARG A 320 19.07 -9.49 22.15
C ARG A 320 18.91 -8.13 21.46
N SER A 321 19.14 -8.07 20.15
CA SER A 321 18.99 -6.87 19.33
C SER A 321 17.54 -6.60 18.91
N SER A 322 16.62 -7.51 19.18
CA SER A 322 15.22 -7.43 18.77
C SER A 322 14.35 -7.26 20.01
N THR A 323 14.16 -6.00 20.38
CA THR A 323 13.35 -5.59 21.52
C THR A 323 12.17 -4.77 21.05
N PHE A 324 11.01 -4.99 21.66
CA PHE A 324 9.76 -4.35 21.27
C PHE A 324 9.15 -3.62 22.47
N GLU A 325 8.62 -2.43 22.22
CA GLU A 325 7.78 -1.71 23.17
C GLU A 325 6.31 -2.05 22.92
N ARG A 326 5.56 -2.24 24.00
CA ARG A 326 4.11 -2.43 23.93
C ARG A 326 3.42 -1.07 23.87
N ILE A 327 2.60 -0.86 22.85
CA ILE A 327 1.78 0.33 22.63
C ILE A 327 0.32 -0.04 22.88
N ASP A 328 -0.25 0.52 23.93
CA ASP A 328 -1.67 0.38 24.21
C ASP A 328 -2.49 1.37 23.37
N ASN A 329 -3.60 0.92 22.81
CA ASN A 329 -4.51 1.73 21.97
C ASN A 329 -3.80 2.45 20.80
N ASN A 330 -2.86 1.78 20.14
CA ASN A 330 -2.19 2.33 18.95
C ASN A 330 -3.25 2.81 17.93
N GLN A 331 -3.08 4.04 17.42
CA GLN A 331 -3.94 4.65 16.39
C GLN A 331 -3.29 4.68 15.01
N ASP A 332 -2.00 4.33 14.96
CA ASP A 332 -1.22 4.30 13.73
C ASP A 332 -1.23 2.91 13.06
N LEU A 333 -2.33 2.63 12.35
CA LEU A 333 -2.57 1.36 11.67
C LEU A 333 -3.40 1.58 10.39
N PRO A 334 -3.35 0.63 9.42
CA PRO A 334 -4.21 0.68 8.23
C PRO A 334 -5.70 0.76 8.58
N SER A 335 -6.49 1.44 7.72
CA SER A 335 -7.94 1.63 7.87
C SER A 335 -8.67 0.33 8.17
N LEU A 336 -8.45 -0.70 7.35
CA LEU A 336 -9.11 -1.99 7.51
C LEU A 336 -8.79 -2.65 8.86
N VAL A 337 -7.55 -2.54 9.35
CA VAL A 337 -7.14 -3.08 10.66
C VAL A 337 -7.85 -2.34 11.79
N ARG A 338 -8.04 -1.03 11.64
CA ARG A 338 -8.69 -0.18 12.64
C ARG A 338 -10.17 -0.51 12.72
N ASP A 339 -10.82 -0.59 11.57
CA ASP A 339 -12.27 -0.47 11.46
C ASP A 339 -12.97 -1.85 11.34
N ASP A 340 -12.32 -2.89 10.81
CA ASP A 340 -12.91 -4.22 10.62
C ASP A 340 -12.53 -5.20 11.76
N PRO A 341 -13.51 -5.79 12.47
CA PRO A 341 -13.26 -6.69 13.60
C PRO A 341 -12.56 -8.00 13.24
N ARG A 342 -12.57 -8.43 11.98
CA ARG A 342 -11.82 -9.62 11.51
C ARG A 342 -10.32 -9.50 11.82
N TYR A 343 -9.79 -8.28 11.81
CA TYR A 343 -8.38 -7.98 12.06
C TYR A 343 -8.08 -7.57 13.51
N SER A 344 -8.99 -7.87 14.44
CA SER A 344 -8.80 -7.59 15.87
C SER A 344 -7.54 -8.21 16.46
N TYR A 345 -7.12 -9.37 15.95
CA TYR A 345 -5.86 -10.03 16.34
C TYR A 345 -4.62 -9.16 16.07
N LEU A 346 -4.69 -8.21 15.12
CA LEU A 346 -3.62 -7.26 14.84
C LEU A 346 -3.61 -6.06 15.80
N LYS A 347 -4.66 -5.90 16.61
CA LYS A 347 -4.80 -4.82 17.60
C LYS A 347 -4.61 -5.31 19.03
N ASP A 348 -5.01 -6.55 19.34
CA ASP A 348 -4.81 -7.14 20.64
C ASP A 348 -4.48 -8.64 20.59
N ARG A 349 -3.32 -8.99 21.15
CA ARG A 349 -2.78 -10.34 21.28
C ARG A 349 -2.80 -10.84 22.72
N SER A 350 -3.31 -10.06 23.68
CA SER A 350 -3.17 -10.37 25.12
C SER A 350 -4.01 -11.56 25.61
N GLY A 351 -4.99 -12.00 24.81
CA GLY A 351 -5.84 -13.13 25.15
C GLY A 351 -5.09 -14.46 25.22
N LYS A 352 -5.70 -15.48 25.86
CA LYS A 352 -5.09 -16.81 26.04
C LYS A 352 -4.61 -17.42 24.72
N SER A 353 -5.41 -17.28 23.66
CA SER A 353 -5.10 -17.81 22.35
C SER A 353 -4.03 -17.02 21.58
N ALA A 354 -3.48 -15.94 22.15
CA ALA A 354 -2.59 -15.02 21.45
C ALA A 354 -3.21 -14.42 20.16
N GLY A 355 -4.55 -14.34 20.09
CA GLY A 355 -5.26 -13.91 18.87
C GLY A 355 -5.13 -14.90 17.70
N MET A 356 -4.72 -16.14 17.95
CA MET A 356 -4.69 -17.21 16.95
C MET A 356 -5.99 -18.02 17.00
N LYS A 357 -6.54 -18.35 15.83
CA LYS A 357 -7.83 -19.06 15.69
C LYS A 357 -7.74 -20.58 15.97
N ASP A 358 -6.54 -21.13 15.84
CA ASP A 358 -6.21 -22.56 15.90
C ASP A 358 -5.34 -22.91 17.13
N TYR A 359 -5.27 -22.03 18.12
CA TYR A 359 -4.53 -22.23 19.36
C TYR A 359 -5.45 -22.00 20.60
N PRO A 360 -5.42 -22.89 21.61
CA PRO A 360 -6.35 -22.89 22.76
C PRO A 360 -6.40 -21.64 23.66
#